data_AF-A0A956IS59-F1
#
_entry.id   AF-A0A956IS59-F1
#
_cell.length_a   1.000
_cell.length_b   1.000
_cell.length_c   1.000
_cell.angle_alpha   90.00
_cell.angle_beta   90.00
_cell.angle_gamma   90.00
#
_symmetry.space_group_name_H-M   'P 1'
#
loop_
_entity.id
_entity.type
_entity.pdbx_description
1 polymer ?
#
loop_
_entity_poly.entity_id
_entity_poly.type
_entity_poly.pdbx_seq_one_letter_code
_entity_poly.pdbx_strand_id
1 'polypeptide(L)'
;MKTDLARLPSARLLERLIQSPDLVERVQRLPPEDFSALIRRVGVEDAGELIALGTTEQLTRAFDEDLFTAEGAGERERFDAQRFATWLEVLLEAGDGAAASRLTELSEDFVVHALLSALVVLDDDALRERMDLADSDAELADKVLESALSEQLDGYLLVGRGEPGWDAWLSVILALDRDNRAFLERILDRAAAACAGYLEDLDDLCEALTAAESLAEDVEGEREERRAALGYVEPRTASGFLALAARPLQGSLSSHERDATTKAYFRDLATDDQFQASRSLSRGNVRGEERMLAAPLGDEALLGDEALLGDASTPGGTGPRAGFSTDVAADSEAAPPLQEAFAALAASRPSVFGERMGELAYLANVLVAGAHAEAGRSSPTEAASAALATVGLGVLLELGVSTASRALTPDELAHVLEKFSADLLFRRAAGALVAAGVSPARRPTVSSLDALPAAWRRVAASG
;
A
#
# COMPACT_ATOMS: atom_id res chain seq x y z
N MET A 1 0.25 -6.58 -28.11
CA MET A 1 0.33 -5.12 -28.30
C MET A 1 0.47 -4.36 -26.95
N LYS A 2 1.40 -4.78 -26.08
CA LYS A 2 1.53 -4.36 -24.66
C LYS A 2 2.60 -3.28 -24.40
N THR A 3 3.23 -2.72 -25.42
CA THR A 3 4.57 -2.12 -25.25
C THR A 3 4.68 -0.59 -25.40
N ASP A 4 3.66 0.14 -25.85
CA ASP A 4 3.87 1.55 -26.23
C ASP A 4 3.22 2.62 -25.35
N LEU A 5 2.68 2.29 -24.16
CA LEU A 5 2.14 3.33 -23.27
C LEU A 5 3.16 3.83 -22.23
N ALA A 6 4.24 3.10 -21.98
CA ALA A 6 5.13 3.35 -20.84
C ALA A 6 6.24 4.41 -21.07
N ARG A 7 6.27 5.08 -22.24
CA ARG A 7 7.39 5.98 -22.62
C ARG A 7 7.00 7.12 -23.57
N LEU A 8 5.76 7.60 -23.52
CA LEU A 8 5.32 8.62 -24.48
C LEU A 8 5.19 9.99 -23.79
N PRO A 9 5.90 11.03 -24.29
CA PRO A 9 5.71 12.39 -23.80
C PRO A 9 4.28 12.89 -24.11
N SER A 10 3.80 13.82 -23.28
CA SER A 10 2.45 14.40 -23.22
C SER A 10 1.77 14.65 -24.58
N ALA A 11 2.52 15.22 -25.53
CA ALA A 11 2.04 15.50 -26.89
C ALA A 11 1.54 14.26 -27.67
N ARG A 12 2.03 13.06 -27.36
CA ARG A 12 1.62 11.80 -28.00
C ARG A 12 0.44 11.12 -27.32
N LEU A 13 0.09 11.47 -26.08
CA LEU A 13 -1.14 10.97 -25.45
C LEU A 13 -2.36 11.68 -26.02
N LEU A 14 -2.29 13.00 -26.26
CA LEU A 14 -3.33 13.75 -26.99
C LEU A 14 -3.52 13.22 -28.41
N GLU A 15 -2.43 12.96 -29.14
CA GLU A 15 -2.48 12.38 -30.49
C GLU A 15 -3.13 10.97 -30.48
N ARG A 16 -2.93 10.19 -29.41
CA ARG A 16 -3.57 8.88 -29.22
C ARG A 16 -5.01 8.96 -28.70
N LEU A 17 -5.36 9.91 -27.84
CA LEU A 17 -6.74 10.17 -27.40
C LEU A 17 -7.61 10.58 -28.59
N ILE A 18 -7.07 11.36 -29.50
CA ILE A 18 -7.71 11.72 -30.77
C ILE A 18 -7.86 10.49 -31.69
N GLN A 19 -6.89 9.56 -31.69
CA GLN A 19 -6.92 8.33 -32.49
C GLN A 19 -7.71 7.18 -31.85
N SER A 20 -8.03 7.23 -30.56
CA SER A 20 -8.67 6.16 -29.80
C SER A 20 -9.59 6.76 -28.72
N PRO A 21 -10.82 7.16 -29.09
CA PRO A 21 -11.76 7.81 -28.17
C PRO A 21 -12.19 6.93 -27.00
N ASP A 22 -11.99 5.61 -27.07
CA ASP A 22 -12.25 4.67 -26.00
C ASP A 22 -11.12 4.59 -24.96
N LEU A 23 -10.01 5.30 -25.15
CA LEU A 23 -8.88 5.31 -24.23
C LEU A 23 -9.25 5.85 -22.84
N VAL A 24 -10.13 6.85 -22.76
CA VAL A 24 -10.65 7.38 -21.49
C VAL A 24 -11.35 6.26 -20.72
N GLU A 25 -12.26 5.57 -21.38
CA GLU A 25 -13.04 4.49 -20.80
C GLU A 25 -12.16 3.30 -20.40
N ARG A 26 -11.11 3.02 -21.18
CA ARG A 26 -10.13 1.99 -20.84
C ARG A 26 -9.32 2.36 -19.61
N VAL A 27 -8.83 3.60 -19.50
CA VAL A 27 -8.07 4.07 -18.32
C VAL A 27 -8.95 4.04 -17.07
N GLN A 28 -10.18 4.53 -17.15
CA GLN A 28 -11.12 4.57 -16.02
C GLN A 28 -11.60 3.17 -15.58
N ARG A 29 -11.53 2.18 -16.46
CA ARG A 29 -11.84 0.78 -16.13
C ARG A 29 -10.65 0.00 -15.59
N LEU A 30 -9.44 0.55 -15.60
CA LEU A 30 -8.30 -0.11 -14.98
C LEU A 30 -8.56 -0.29 -13.49
N PRO A 31 -8.28 -1.47 -12.92
CA PRO A 31 -8.26 -1.63 -11.46
C PRO A 31 -7.34 -0.57 -10.82
N PRO A 32 -7.69 -0.02 -9.64
CA PRO A 32 -6.88 0.98 -8.96
C PRO A 32 -5.40 0.60 -8.77
N GLU A 33 -5.13 -0.68 -8.50
CA GLU A 33 -3.78 -1.23 -8.37
C GLU A 33 -2.98 -1.19 -9.68
N ASP A 34 -3.63 -1.50 -10.80
CA ASP A 34 -3.02 -1.48 -12.13
C ASP A 34 -2.76 -0.04 -12.58
N PHE A 35 -3.68 0.87 -12.25
CA PHE A 35 -3.49 2.30 -12.46
C PHE A 35 -2.30 2.83 -11.66
N SER A 36 -2.22 2.55 -10.36
CA SER A 36 -1.07 2.94 -9.53
C SER A 36 0.25 2.39 -10.06
N ALA A 37 0.27 1.11 -10.43
CA ALA A 37 1.46 0.49 -11.03
C ALA A 37 1.86 1.12 -12.37
N LEU A 38 0.88 1.58 -13.16
CA LEU A 38 1.11 2.31 -14.40
C LEU A 38 1.74 3.68 -14.11
N ILE A 39 1.19 4.46 -13.17
CA ILE A 39 1.73 5.77 -12.77
C ILE A 39 3.17 5.63 -12.30
N ARG A 40 3.45 4.70 -11.37
CA ARG A 40 4.82 4.45 -10.87
C ARG A 40 5.82 4.12 -11.97
N ARG A 41 5.38 3.39 -13.01
CA ARG A 41 6.24 3.02 -14.13
C ARG A 41 6.51 4.19 -15.07
N VAL A 42 5.54 5.09 -15.25
CA VAL A 42 5.66 6.27 -16.10
C VAL A 42 6.45 7.37 -15.38
N GLY A 43 6.28 7.51 -14.07
CA GLY A 43 6.68 8.70 -13.31
C GLY A 43 5.49 9.65 -13.17
N VAL A 44 5.35 10.31 -12.02
CA VAL A 44 4.19 11.18 -11.73
C VAL A 44 4.22 12.41 -12.64
N GLU A 45 5.42 12.95 -12.84
CA GLU A 45 5.75 14.12 -13.65
C GLU A 45 5.36 13.91 -15.12
N ASP A 46 5.45 12.67 -15.62
CA ASP A 46 5.12 12.30 -16.99
C ASP A 46 3.71 11.71 -17.12
N ALA A 47 2.95 11.60 -16.02
CA ALA A 47 1.64 10.95 -15.99
C ALA A 47 0.45 11.89 -15.92
N GLY A 48 0.64 13.20 -16.15
CA GLY A 48 -0.40 14.23 -15.98
C GLY A 48 -1.71 13.92 -16.67
N GLU A 49 -1.69 13.45 -17.91
CA GLU A 49 -2.93 13.10 -18.61
C GLU A 49 -3.59 11.81 -18.07
N LEU A 50 -2.82 10.85 -17.56
CA LEU A 50 -3.39 9.67 -16.90
C LEU A 50 -4.05 10.06 -15.59
N ILE A 51 -3.41 10.95 -14.83
CA ILE A 51 -3.90 11.50 -13.56
C ILE A 51 -5.20 12.28 -13.79
N ALA A 52 -5.25 13.12 -14.83
CA ALA A 52 -6.45 13.88 -15.19
C ALA A 52 -7.64 12.96 -15.51
N LEU A 53 -7.40 11.83 -16.19
CA LEU A 53 -8.43 10.86 -16.57
C LEU A 53 -8.82 9.89 -15.46
N GLY A 54 -7.98 9.74 -14.43
CA GLY A 54 -8.17 8.83 -13.32
C GLY A 54 -9.48 9.08 -12.57
N THR A 55 -10.07 8.01 -12.05
CA THR A 55 -11.15 8.10 -11.08
C THR A 55 -10.59 8.46 -9.70
N THR A 56 -11.42 8.99 -8.81
CA THR A 56 -11.02 9.31 -7.43
C THR A 56 -10.43 8.09 -6.73
N GLU A 57 -11.04 6.91 -6.88
CA GLU A 57 -10.56 5.65 -6.29
C GLU A 57 -9.15 5.27 -6.81
N GLN A 58 -8.90 5.44 -8.10
CA GLN A 58 -7.58 5.21 -8.70
C GLN A 58 -6.53 6.20 -8.18
N LEU A 59 -6.88 7.47 -8.01
CA LEU A 59 -5.99 8.50 -7.48
C LEU A 59 -5.70 8.28 -6.00
N THR A 60 -6.70 8.02 -5.16
CA THR A 60 -6.52 7.67 -3.75
C THR A 60 -5.60 6.45 -3.62
N ARG A 61 -5.76 5.46 -4.50
CA ARG A 61 -4.87 4.30 -4.50
C ARG A 61 -3.43 4.64 -4.86
N ALA A 62 -3.23 5.48 -5.86
CA ALA A 62 -1.89 5.94 -6.23
C ALA A 62 -1.25 6.79 -5.11
N PHE A 63 -2.04 7.63 -4.43
CA PHE A 63 -1.61 8.42 -3.28
C PHE A 63 -1.17 7.53 -2.11
N ASP A 64 -1.95 6.51 -1.77
CA ASP A 64 -1.62 5.56 -0.70
C ASP A 64 -0.28 4.84 -0.97
N GLU A 65 0.13 4.67 -2.22
CA GLU A 65 1.40 4.04 -2.61
C GLU A 65 2.58 5.01 -2.74
N ASP A 66 2.35 6.24 -3.21
CA ASP A 66 3.42 7.17 -3.60
C ASP A 66 3.69 8.28 -2.56
N LEU A 67 2.68 8.72 -1.80
CA LEU A 67 2.80 9.87 -0.88
C LEU A 67 3.28 9.50 0.52
N PHE A 68 3.58 8.22 0.78
CA PHE A 68 3.89 7.76 2.13
C PHE A 68 5.24 7.04 2.14
N THR A 69 6.20 7.61 2.86
CA THR A 69 7.58 7.11 2.94
C THR A 69 7.92 6.71 4.36
N ALA A 70 8.74 5.67 4.55
CA ALA A 70 9.29 5.33 5.86
C ALA A 70 10.79 5.63 5.88
N GLU A 71 11.28 6.23 6.97
CA GLU A 71 12.70 6.49 7.20
C GLU A 71 13.50 5.16 7.35
N GLY A 72 12.86 4.13 7.91
CA GLY A 72 13.39 2.77 8.02
C GLY A 72 12.34 1.66 7.95
N ALA A 73 12.77 0.41 7.75
CA ALA A 73 11.87 -0.74 7.69
C ALA A 73 11.21 -1.01 9.04
N GLY A 74 9.90 -1.25 9.00
CA GLY A 74 9.11 -1.42 10.21
C GLY A 74 8.83 -0.12 10.95
N GLU A 75 9.36 1.02 10.48
CA GLU A 75 8.98 2.33 10.99
C GLU A 75 7.67 2.80 10.35
N ARG A 76 7.07 3.80 10.99
CA ARG A 76 5.81 4.38 10.54
C ARG A 76 6.05 5.09 9.21
N GLU A 77 5.22 4.78 8.21
CA GLU A 77 5.20 5.58 6.99
C GLU A 77 4.56 6.94 7.29
N ARG A 78 5.21 8.00 6.86
CA ARG A 78 4.79 9.40 7.03
C ARG A 78 4.40 10.00 5.70
N PHE A 79 3.44 10.92 5.74
CA PHE A 79 3.03 11.69 4.58
C PHE A 79 4.20 12.56 4.06
N ASP A 80 4.44 12.49 2.76
CA ASP A 80 5.45 13.27 2.04
C ASP A 80 4.77 14.45 1.34
N ALA A 81 4.78 15.60 2.02
CA ALA A 81 4.16 16.82 1.54
C ALA A 81 4.83 17.37 0.27
N GLN A 82 6.15 17.20 0.14
CA GLN A 82 6.88 17.61 -1.05
C GLN A 82 6.44 16.75 -2.25
N ARG A 83 6.29 15.44 -2.06
CA ARG A 83 5.79 14.57 -3.12
C ARG A 83 4.36 14.94 -3.49
N PHE A 84 3.51 15.27 -2.52
CA PHE A 84 2.15 15.72 -2.82
C PHE A 84 2.10 17.05 -3.57
N ALA A 85 3.01 17.99 -3.29
CA ALA A 85 3.14 19.23 -4.07
C ALA A 85 3.41 18.93 -5.55
N THR A 86 4.27 17.96 -5.88
CA THR A 86 4.48 17.51 -7.26
C THR A 86 3.20 16.97 -7.90
N TRP A 87 2.40 16.21 -7.16
CA TRP A 87 1.10 15.75 -7.65
C TRP A 87 0.14 16.91 -7.92
N LEU A 88 0.13 17.95 -7.08
CA LEU A 88 -0.68 19.15 -7.29
C LEU A 88 -0.21 19.92 -8.52
N GLU A 89 1.09 20.10 -8.72
CA GLU A 89 1.65 20.75 -9.91
C GLU A 89 1.19 20.04 -11.19
N VAL A 90 1.30 18.71 -11.21
CA VAL A 90 0.86 17.90 -12.35
C VAL A 90 -0.65 17.97 -12.57
N LEU A 91 -1.46 18.01 -11.50
CA LEU A 91 -2.91 18.23 -11.61
C LEU A 91 -3.23 19.62 -12.17
N LEU A 92 -2.48 20.65 -11.77
CA LEU A 92 -2.66 22.02 -12.25
C LEU A 92 -2.32 22.18 -13.74
N GLU A 93 -1.42 21.35 -14.29
CA GLU A 93 -1.16 21.32 -15.74
C GLU A 93 -2.42 20.93 -16.54
N ALA A 94 -3.32 20.14 -15.94
CA ALA A 94 -4.62 19.80 -16.54
C ALA A 94 -5.67 20.91 -16.38
N GLY A 95 -5.40 21.92 -15.54
CA GLY A 95 -6.23 23.09 -15.30
C GLY A 95 -6.57 23.30 -13.83
N ASP A 96 -6.61 24.57 -13.41
CA ASP A 96 -6.85 24.99 -12.02
C ASP A 96 -8.19 24.49 -11.45
N GLY A 97 -9.28 24.62 -12.21
CA GLY A 97 -10.61 24.15 -11.83
C GLY A 97 -10.70 22.63 -11.78
N ALA A 98 -9.95 21.92 -12.61
CA ALA A 98 -9.88 20.46 -12.56
C ALA A 98 -9.15 20.01 -11.29
N ALA A 99 -8.01 20.61 -10.96
CA ALA A 99 -7.29 20.34 -9.71
C ALA A 99 -8.16 20.63 -8.48
N ALA A 100 -8.81 21.80 -8.43
CA ALA A 100 -9.74 22.17 -7.37
C ALA A 100 -10.89 21.15 -7.22
N SER A 101 -11.52 20.76 -8.32
CA SER A 101 -12.57 19.73 -8.32
C SER A 101 -12.06 18.37 -7.85
N ARG A 102 -10.79 18.01 -8.11
CA ARG A 102 -10.22 16.76 -7.58
C ARG A 102 -10.05 16.81 -6.09
N LEU A 103 -9.60 17.93 -5.51
CA LEU A 103 -9.46 18.05 -4.06
C LEU A 103 -10.80 17.92 -3.34
N THR A 104 -11.90 18.41 -3.92
CA THR A 104 -13.23 18.27 -3.29
C THR A 104 -13.77 16.84 -3.30
N GLU A 105 -13.21 15.96 -4.14
CA GLU A 105 -13.53 14.52 -4.17
C GLU A 105 -12.73 13.72 -3.13
N LEU A 106 -11.63 14.27 -2.60
CA LEU A 106 -10.81 13.63 -1.57
C LEU A 106 -11.45 13.77 -0.19
N SER A 107 -10.96 13.00 0.80
CA SER A 107 -11.41 13.20 2.18
C SER A 107 -10.97 14.58 2.67
N GLU A 108 -11.89 15.27 3.35
CA GLU A 108 -11.61 16.60 3.90
C GLU A 108 -10.42 16.55 4.86
N ASP A 109 -10.31 15.48 5.64
CA ASP A 109 -9.21 15.25 6.59
C ASP A 109 -7.85 15.14 5.88
N PHE A 110 -7.79 14.44 4.75
CA PHE A 110 -6.58 14.37 3.92
C PHE A 110 -6.20 15.74 3.37
N VAL A 111 -7.18 16.51 2.84
CA VAL A 111 -6.91 17.83 2.27
C VAL A 111 -6.44 18.81 3.35
N VAL A 112 -7.09 18.83 4.51
CA VAL A 112 -6.68 19.66 5.65
C VAL A 112 -5.28 19.28 6.12
N HIS A 113 -4.98 17.97 6.23
CA HIS A 113 -3.64 17.53 6.61
C HIS A 113 -2.57 17.96 5.61
N ALA A 114 -2.80 17.70 4.32
CA ALA A 114 -1.88 18.06 3.26
C ALA A 114 -1.66 19.58 3.20
N LEU A 115 -2.72 20.38 3.44
CA LEU A 115 -2.65 21.82 3.55
C LEU A 115 -1.77 22.23 4.74
N LEU A 116 -2.01 21.69 5.93
CA LEU A 116 -1.25 21.99 7.16
C LEU A 116 0.21 21.51 7.10
N SER A 117 0.52 20.52 6.26
CA SER A 117 1.89 20.12 6.00
C SER A 117 2.67 21.11 5.15
N ALA A 118 1.98 21.95 4.36
CA ALA A 118 2.60 22.97 3.51
C ALA A 118 2.45 24.40 4.05
N LEU A 119 1.36 24.67 4.77
CA LEU A 119 0.94 26.01 5.18
C LEU A 119 0.62 26.08 6.68
N VAL A 120 0.82 27.25 7.26
CA VAL A 120 0.14 27.71 8.48
C VAL A 120 -1.04 28.58 8.04
N VAL A 121 -2.21 28.35 8.64
CA VAL A 121 -3.42 29.14 8.39
C VAL A 121 -3.78 29.85 9.68
N LEU A 122 -3.78 31.17 9.68
CA LEU A 122 -4.10 31.99 10.87
C LEU A 122 -5.37 32.77 10.61
N ASP A 123 -6.20 32.94 11.65
CA ASP A 123 -7.26 33.94 11.64
C ASP A 123 -6.62 35.33 11.71
N ASP A 124 -6.87 36.16 10.69
CA ASP A 124 -6.23 37.46 10.50
C ASP A 124 -6.62 38.47 11.59
N ASP A 125 -7.87 38.42 12.06
CA ASP A 125 -8.35 39.30 13.12
C ASP A 125 -7.76 38.91 14.49
N ALA A 126 -7.70 37.61 14.80
CA ALA A 126 -7.09 37.10 16.02
C ALA A 126 -5.58 37.36 16.06
N LEU A 127 -4.90 37.22 14.91
CA LEU A 127 -3.48 37.55 14.80
C LEU A 127 -3.23 39.04 15.05
N ARG A 128 -4.02 39.93 14.45
CA ARG A 128 -3.91 41.38 14.70
C ARG A 128 -4.11 41.73 16.16
N GLU A 129 -5.14 41.18 16.80
CA GLU A 129 -5.39 41.39 18.23
C GLU A 129 -4.19 40.95 19.08
N ARG A 130 -3.56 39.83 18.71
CA ARG A 130 -2.36 39.32 19.41
C ARG A 130 -1.13 40.20 19.19
N MET A 131 -0.92 40.71 17.97
CA MET A 131 0.22 41.58 17.63
C MET A 131 0.13 42.97 18.28
N ASP A 132 -1.09 43.48 18.49
CA ASP A 132 -1.34 44.78 19.13
C ASP A 132 -0.91 44.84 20.62
N LEU A 133 -0.65 43.69 21.25
CA LEU A 133 -0.17 43.63 22.64
C LEU A 133 1.28 44.12 22.82
N ALA A 134 2.02 44.35 21.72
CA ALA A 134 3.33 45.01 21.66
C ALA A 134 4.39 44.47 22.65
N ASP A 135 4.55 43.14 22.68
CA ASP A 135 5.63 42.44 23.36
C ASP A 135 6.81 42.12 22.40
N SER A 136 7.92 41.60 22.95
CA SER A 136 9.10 41.20 22.15
C SER A 136 8.78 40.12 21.12
N ASP A 137 7.79 39.29 21.44
CA ASP A 137 7.48 38.08 20.67
C ASP A 137 6.64 38.48 19.45
N ALA A 138 5.78 39.51 19.58
CA ALA A 138 5.11 40.16 18.46
C ALA A 138 6.09 40.80 17.46
N GLU A 139 7.15 41.46 17.92
CA GLU A 139 8.17 42.02 17.02
C GLU A 139 8.94 40.92 16.25
N LEU A 140 9.21 39.78 16.90
CA LEU A 140 9.85 38.65 16.26
C LEU A 140 8.93 37.97 15.24
N ALA A 141 7.68 37.71 15.62
CA ALA A 141 6.67 37.13 14.74
C ALA A 141 6.41 38.00 13.51
N ASP A 142 6.26 39.32 13.67
CA ASP A 142 6.09 40.27 12.56
C ASP A 142 7.23 40.14 11.55
N LYS A 143 8.48 40.14 12.03
CA LYS A 143 9.65 39.99 11.18
C LYS A 143 9.72 38.63 10.47
N VAL A 144 9.30 37.55 11.12
CA VAL A 144 9.25 36.22 10.50
C VAL A 144 8.18 36.20 9.41
N LEU A 145 6.98 36.74 9.67
CA LEU A 145 5.88 36.83 8.73
C LEU A 145 6.22 37.69 7.51
N GLU A 146 6.88 38.84 7.70
CA GLU A 146 7.37 39.70 6.60
C GLU A 146 8.37 38.96 5.69
N SER A 147 9.10 37.99 6.23
CA SER A 147 10.09 37.21 5.49
C SER A 147 9.53 35.94 4.83
N ALA A 148 8.33 35.52 5.23
CA ALA A 148 7.68 34.30 4.75
C ALA A 148 6.82 34.57 3.50
N LEU A 149 6.61 33.52 2.69
CA LEU A 149 5.59 33.56 1.64
C LEU A 149 4.22 33.57 2.33
N SER A 150 3.45 34.63 2.12
CA SER A 150 2.14 34.78 2.72
C SER A 150 1.13 35.42 1.78
N GLU A 151 -0.15 35.09 1.97
CA GLU A 151 -1.28 35.65 1.24
C GLU A 151 -2.48 35.81 2.19
N GLN A 152 -3.20 36.92 2.09
CA GLN A 152 -4.44 37.15 2.83
C GLN A 152 -5.64 36.77 1.97
N LEU A 153 -6.54 35.95 2.51
CA LEU A 153 -7.74 35.50 1.82
C LEU A 153 -8.92 35.42 2.80
N ASP A 154 -9.94 36.23 2.58
CA ASP A 154 -11.24 36.16 3.29
C ASP A 154 -11.16 36.07 4.83
N GLY A 155 -10.24 36.81 5.44
CA GLY A 155 -10.07 36.84 6.90
C GLY A 155 -9.08 35.81 7.44
N TYR A 156 -8.41 35.07 6.56
CA TYR A 156 -7.29 34.20 6.91
C TYR A 156 -5.98 34.75 6.37
N LEU A 157 -4.91 34.58 7.13
CA LEU A 157 -3.53 34.73 6.65
C LEU A 157 -2.94 33.34 6.42
N LEU A 158 -2.62 33.05 5.16
CA LEU A 158 -1.93 31.83 4.74
C LEU A 158 -0.43 32.11 4.75
N VAL A 159 0.36 31.24 5.37
CA VAL A 159 1.83 31.38 5.46
C VAL A 159 2.49 30.07 5.09
N GLY A 160 3.42 30.08 4.14
CA GLY A 160 4.16 28.88 3.73
C GLY A 160 5.14 28.39 4.80
N ARG A 161 5.19 27.08 5.05
CA ARG A 161 6.16 26.41 5.95
C ARG A 161 7.53 26.13 5.30
N GLY A 162 7.71 26.43 4.00
CA GLY A 162 8.94 26.09 3.24
C GLY A 162 8.74 26.08 1.71
N GLU A 163 9.74 25.58 0.97
CA GLU A 163 9.91 25.89 -0.48
C GLU A 163 9.14 25.07 -1.53
N PRO A 164 8.82 23.76 -1.45
CA PRO A 164 8.09 23.15 -2.56
C PRO A 164 6.57 23.23 -2.37
N GLY A 165 5.90 23.87 -3.33
CA GLY A 165 4.45 23.77 -3.51
C GLY A 165 3.63 24.98 -3.08
N TRP A 166 4.24 26.08 -2.59
CA TRP A 166 3.49 27.31 -2.27
C TRP A 166 2.66 27.78 -3.46
N ASP A 167 3.27 27.91 -4.63
CA ASP A 167 2.58 28.36 -5.84
C ASP A 167 1.46 27.39 -6.27
N ALA A 168 1.68 26.09 -6.10
CA ALA A 168 0.69 25.07 -6.43
C ALA A 168 -0.51 25.15 -5.47
N TRP A 169 -0.26 25.22 -4.15
CA TRP A 169 -1.30 25.39 -3.16
C TRP A 169 -2.08 26.69 -3.34
N LEU A 170 -1.38 27.81 -3.51
CA LEU A 170 -2.03 29.11 -3.73
C LEU A 170 -2.92 29.07 -4.98
N SER A 171 -2.44 28.48 -6.08
CA SER A 171 -3.22 28.33 -7.31
C SER A 171 -4.49 27.51 -7.08
N VAL A 172 -4.40 26.39 -6.37
CA VAL A 172 -5.56 25.54 -6.05
C VAL A 172 -6.51 26.24 -5.09
N ILE A 173 -6.01 26.96 -4.09
CA ILE A 173 -6.82 27.72 -3.13
C ILE A 173 -7.62 28.81 -3.85
N LEU A 174 -6.99 29.58 -4.75
CA LEU A 174 -7.67 30.59 -5.54
C LEU A 174 -8.73 29.98 -6.48
N ALA A 175 -8.46 28.79 -7.04
CA ALA A 175 -9.44 28.06 -7.84
C ALA A 175 -10.60 27.52 -6.98
N LEU A 176 -10.31 27.05 -5.75
CA LEU A 176 -11.33 26.65 -4.78
C LEU A 176 -12.19 27.83 -4.33
N ASP A 177 -11.62 29.03 -4.12
CA ASP A 177 -12.40 30.23 -3.80
C ASP A 177 -13.37 30.58 -4.95
N ARG A 178 -12.86 30.52 -6.19
CA ARG A 178 -13.66 30.80 -7.40
C ARG A 178 -14.80 29.79 -7.60
N ASP A 179 -14.49 28.50 -7.52
CA ASP A 179 -15.36 27.43 -8.03
C ASP A 179 -16.03 26.59 -6.91
N ASN A 180 -15.45 26.55 -5.70
CA ASN A 180 -15.84 25.66 -4.60
C ASN A 180 -15.75 26.30 -3.21
N ARG A 181 -16.14 27.58 -3.09
CA ARG A 181 -15.96 28.40 -1.87
C ARG A 181 -16.40 27.73 -0.57
N ALA A 182 -17.56 27.06 -0.56
CA ALA A 182 -18.06 26.39 0.65
C ALA A 182 -17.17 25.24 1.13
N PHE A 183 -16.41 24.59 0.24
CA PHE A 183 -15.40 23.60 0.63
C PHE A 183 -14.15 24.30 1.17
N LEU A 184 -13.70 25.38 0.51
CA LEU A 184 -12.57 26.17 0.95
C LEU A 184 -12.75 26.70 2.38
N GLU A 185 -13.91 27.31 2.66
CA GLU A 185 -14.23 27.85 3.99
C GLU A 185 -14.11 26.76 5.08
N ARG A 186 -14.63 25.55 4.83
CA ARG A 186 -14.52 24.44 5.81
C ARG A 186 -13.08 24.00 6.05
N ILE A 187 -12.27 23.86 5.00
CA ILE A 187 -10.88 23.42 5.17
C ILE A 187 -10.02 24.51 5.83
N LEU A 188 -10.27 25.79 5.53
CA LEU A 188 -9.57 26.91 6.16
C LEU A 188 -9.99 27.08 7.62
N ASP A 189 -11.28 26.94 7.96
CA ASP A 189 -11.76 26.94 9.36
C ASP A 189 -11.07 25.84 10.17
N ARG A 190 -10.99 24.64 9.62
CA ARG A 190 -10.35 23.50 10.29
C ARG A 190 -8.84 23.69 10.43
N ALA A 191 -8.18 24.23 9.39
CA ALA A 191 -6.76 24.51 9.43
C ALA A 191 -6.43 25.65 10.42
N ALA A 192 -7.21 26.73 10.42
CA ALA A 192 -7.09 27.84 11.36
C ALA A 192 -7.31 27.37 12.81
N ALA A 193 -8.32 26.53 13.05
CA ALA A 193 -8.55 25.94 14.36
C ALA A 193 -7.38 25.05 14.83
N ALA A 194 -6.74 24.31 13.91
CA ALA A 194 -5.55 23.51 14.23
C ALA A 194 -4.31 24.38 14.51
N CYS A 195 -4.22 25.57 13.91
CA CYS A 195 -3.13 26.52 14.11
C CYS A 195 -3.38 27.55 15.22
N ALA A 196 -4.58 27.60 15.81
CA ALA A 196 -4.96 28.62 16.79
C ALA A 196 -4.01 28.69 18.00
N GLY A 197 -3.42 27.55 18.41
CA GLY A 197 -2.43 27.50 19.50
C GLY A 197 -1.19 28.36 19.25
N TYR A 198 -0.79 28.57 17.99
CA TYR A 198 0.33 29.44 17.65
C TYR A 198 0.06 30.93 17.91
N LEU A 199 -1.20 31.33 18.09
CA LEU A 199 -1.55 32.69 18.49
C LEU A 199 -1.51 32.87 20.01
N GLU A 200 -1.57 31.78 20.78
CA GLU A 200 -1.41 31.82 22.24
C GLU A 200 0.07 32.02 22.62
N ASP A 201 0.98 31.38 21.88
CA ASP A 201 2.43 31.51 22.02
C ASP A 201 3.11 31.80 20.67
N LEU A 202 3.61 33.03 20.50
CA LEU A 202 4.22 33.47 19.23
C LEU A 202 5.62 32.90 19.00
N ASP A 203 6.28 32.41 20.05
CA ASP A 203 7.52 31.65 19.89
C ASP A 203 7.21 30.31 19.22
N ASP A 204 6.11 29.65 19.59
CA ASP A 204 5.63 28.43 18.92
C ASP A 204 5.25 28.69 17.46
N LEU A 205 4.74 29.89 17.11
CA LEU A 205 4.53 30.27 15.71
C LEU A 205 5.85 30.32 14.93
N CYS A 206 6.89 30.93 15.53
CA CYS A 206 8.22 30.99 14.93
C CYS A 206 8.83 29.57 14.78
N GLU A 207 8.63 28.69 15.77
CA GLU A 207 9.02 27.29 15.70
C GLU A 207 8.21 26.51 14.64
N ALA A 208 6.90 26.72 14.53
CA ALA A 208 6.04 26.03 13.57
C ALA A 208 6.29 26.45 12.11
N LEU A 209 6.72 27.69 11.90
CA LEU A 209 7.24 28.14 10.60
C LEU A 209 8.62 27.56 10.29
N THR A 210 9.28 26.93 11.28
CA THR A 210 10.57 26.24 11.12
C THR A 210 10.49 24.71 11.32
N ALA A 211 9.37 24.15 11.77
CA ALA A 211 9.13 22.72 11.98
C ALA A 211 7.65 22.32 11.76
N ALA A 212 7.41 21.19 11.08
CA ALA A 212 6.07 20.73 10.73
C ALA A 212 5.52 19.63 11.66
N GLU A 213 4.52 19.93 12.49
CA GLU A 213 3.66 18.97 13.24
C GLU A 213 2.23 19.60 13.37
N SER A 214 1.07 18.94 13.60
CA SER A 214 0.62 17.54 13.72
C SER A 214 -0.89 17.47 13.34
N LEU A 215 -1.23 16.72 12.26
CA LEU A 215 -2.54 16.12 11.94
C LEU A 215 -2.33 14.75 11.23
N ALA A 216 -1.10 14.23 11.28
CA ALA A 216 -0.68 13.10 10.48
C ALA A 216 -1.32 11.78 10.94
N GLU A 217 -1.69 11.70 12.23
CA GLU A 217 -2.11 10.42 12.79
C GLU A 217 -3.43 9.93 12.24
N ASP A 218 -4.39 10.82 12.01
CA ASP A 218 -5.72 10.48 11.49
C ASP A 218 -5.63 10.05 10.02
N VAL A 219 -4.88 10.78 9.19
CA VAL A 219 -4.71 10.47 7.77
C VAL A 219 -3.92 9.19 7.54
N GLU A 220 -2.85 8.98 8.31
CA GLU A 220 -2.08 7.74 8.29
C GLU A 220 -2.93 6.55 8.78
N GLY A 221 -3.80 6.78 9.77
CA GLY A 221 -4.77 5.80 10.28
C GLY A 221 -5.78 5.38 9.21
N GLU A 222 -6.47 6.33 8.58
CA GLU A 222 -7.42 6.05 7.50
C GLU A 222 -6.78 5.28 6.34
N ARG A 223 -5.55 5.66 5.97
CA ARG A 223 -4.77 4.94 4.96
C ARG A 223 -4.49 3.50 5.39
N GLU A 224 -4.04 3.31 6.62
CA GLU A 224 -3.71 1.97 7.11
C GLU A 224 -4.97 1.09 7.17
N GLU A 225 -6.13 1.64 7.54
CA GLU A 225 -7.41 0.92 7.47
C GLU A 225 -7.74 0.47 6.04
N ARG A 226 -7.62 1.36 5.05
CA ARG A 226 -7.82 1.01 3.63
C ARG A 226 -6.86 -0.08 3.16
N ARG A 227 -5.60 -0.01 3.58
CA ARG A 227 -4.58 -1.03 3.23
C ARG A 227 -4.84 -2.35 3.95
N ALA A 228 -5.21 -2.33 5.22
CA ALA A 228 -5.55 -3.53 5.98
C ALA A 228 -6.73 -4.29 5.35
N ALA A 229 -7.77 -3.58 4.87
CA ALA A 229 -8.89 -4.18 4.14
C ALA A 229 -8.48 -4.89 2.83
N LEU A 230 -7.32 -4.51 2.27
CA LEU A 230 -6.70 -5.13 1.11
C LEU A 230 -5.72 -6.26 1.50
N GLY A 231 -5.62 -6.59 2.78
CA GLY A 231 -4.76 -7.64 3.33
C GLY A 231 -3.30 -7.21 3.53
N TYR A 232 -2.98 -5.92 3.44
CA TYR A 232 -1.67 -5.41 3.85
C TYR A 232 -1.46 -5.56 5.35
N VAL A 233 -0.19 -5.52 5.75
CA VAL A 233 0.22 -5.53 7.15
C VAL A 233 0.96 -4.23 7.44
N GLU A 234 0.53 -3.52 8.48
CA GLU A 234 1.18 -2.32 8.98
C GLU A 234 2.67 -2.60 9.30
N PRO A 235 3.62 -1.72 8.92
CA PRO A 235 5.04 -1.92 9.14
C PRO A 235 5.44 -2.27 10.59
N ARG A 236 4.85 -1.60 11.59
CA ARG A 236 5.14 -1.85 13.02
C ARG A 236 4.70 -3.24 13.46
N THR A 237 3.49 -3.61 13.04
CA THR A 237 2.89 -4.94 13.23
C THR A 237 3.77 -6.02 12.60
N ALA A 238 4.25 -5.82 11.37
CA ALA A 238 5.16 -6.73 10.68
C ALA A 238 6.52 -6.86 11.39
N SER A 239 7.11 -5.75 11.83
CA SER A 239 8.36 -5.72 12.59
C SER A 239 8.23 -6.49 13.92
N GLY A 240 7.12 -6.27 14.64
CA GLY A 240 6.79 -7.01 15.85
C GLY A 240 6.68 -8.52 15.63
N PHE A 241 6.02 -8.96 14.55
CA PHE A 241 5.96 -10.37 14.18
C PHE A 241 7.35 -10.95 13.90
N LEU A 242 8.18 -10.26 13.10
CA LEU A 242 9.53 -10.74 12.77
C LEU A 242 10.43 -10.83 14.01
N ALA A 243 10.32 -9.87 14.93
CA ALA A 243 11.02 -9.91 16.22
C ALA A 243 10.57 -11.09 17.09
N LEU A 244 9.29 -11.47 17.05
CA LEU A 244 8.78 -12.67 17.70
C LEU A 244 9.25 -13.96 17.00
N ALA A 245 9.29 -13.97 15.67
CA ALA A 245 9.74 -15.10 14.87
C ALA A 245 11.25 -15.40 15.05
N ALA A 246 12.05 -14.36 15.33
CA ALA A 246 13.47 -14.50 15.64
C ALA A 246 13.75 -15.24 16.98
N ARG A 247 12.73 -15.45 17.82
CA ARG A 247 12.88 -16.17 19.09
C ARG A 247 12.66 -17.68 18.89
N PRO A 248 13.61 -18.54 19.26
CA PRO A 248 13.46 -19.99 19.13
C PRO A 248 12.21 -20.52 19.84
N LEU A 249 11.35 -21.24 19.11
CA LEU A 249 10.24 -21.98 19.71
C LEU A 249 10.78 -23.21 20.44
N GLN A 250 10.46 -23.36 21.72
CA GLN A 250 10.83 -24.53 22.52
C GLN A 250 9.70 -25.57 22.50
N GLY A 251 10.06 -26.85 22.40
CA GLY A 251 9.10 -27.96 22.45
C GLY A 251 8.39 -28.26 21.12
N SER A 252 7.27 -28.97 21.18
CA SER A 252 6.46 -29.33 20.00
C SER A 252 5.69 -28.11 19.51
N LEU A 253 5.55 -27.95 18.19
CA LEU A 253 4.70 -26.91 17.61
C LEU A 253 3.24 -26.99 18.08
N SER A 254 2.77 -28.18 18.47
CA SER A 254 1.39 -28.41 18.90
C SER A 254 1.05 -27.70 20.22
N SER A 255 2.04 -27.28 21.01
CA SER A 255 1.82 -26.53 22.26
C SER A 255 1.81 -25.01 22.08
N HIS A 256 2.07 -24.52 20.87
CA HIS A 256 2.12 -23.10 20.57
C HIS A 256 0.83 -22.65 19.89
N GLU A 257 0.24 -21.59 20.41
CA GLU A 257 -0.85 -20.90 19.73
C GLU A 257 -0.30 -19.82 18.79
N ARG A 258 -1.13 -19.44 17.80
CA ARG A 258 -0.90 -18.22 17.01
C ARG A 258 -0.75 -17.03 17.93
N ASP A 259 0.15 -16.13 17.58
CA ASP A 259 0.34 -14.88 18.30
C ASP A 259 -0.88 -13.95 18.13
N ALA A 260 -1.02 -13.00 19.06
CA ALA A 260 -2.17 -12.10 19.10
C ALA A 260 -2.29 -11.24 17.83
N THR A 261 -1.15 -10.86 17.24
CA THR A 261 -1.08 -10.01 16.05
C THR A 261 -1.59 -10.75 14.82
N THR A 262 -1.10 -11.98 14.59
CA THR A 262 -1.59 -12.86 13.52
C THR A 262 -3.09 -13.18 13.70
N LYS A 263 -3.54 -13.40 14.94
CA LYS A 263 -4.98 -13.61 15.23
C LYS A 263 -5.84 -12.39 14.89
N ALA A 264 -5.38 -11.19 15.21
CA ALA A 264 -6.10 -9.95 14.88
C ALA A 264 -6.22 -9.76 13.36
N TYR A 265 -5.12 -9.92 12.62
CA TYR A 265 -5.11 -9.82 11.16
C TYR A 265 -6.18 -10.70 10.48
N PHE A 266 -6.22 -11.99 10.82
CA PHE A 266 -7.20 -12.91 10.18
C PHE A 266 -8.64 -12.66 10.63
N ARG A 267 -8.86 -12.12 11.83
CA ARG A 267 -10.19 -11.72 12.29
C ARG A 267 -10.71 -10.53 11.48
N ASP A 268 -9.86 -9.54 11.26
CA ASP A 268 -10.23 -8.30 10.59
C ASP A 268 -10.51 -8.59 9.08
N LEU A 269 -9.66 -9.40 8.44
CA LEU A 269 -9.89 -9.85 7.06
C LEU A 269 -11.19 -10.67 6.89
N ALA A 270 -11.50 -11.55 7.84
CA ALA A 270 -12.74 -12.34 7.81
C ALA A 270 -14.00 -11.49 8.03
N THR A 271 -13.86 -10.35 8.71
CA THR A 271 -14.96 -9.40 8.94
C THR A 271 -15.30 -8.68 7.63
N ASP A 272 -14.28 -8.23 6.89
CA ASP A 272 -14.48 -7.55 5.61
C ASP A 272 -15.07 -8.46 4.51
N ASP A 273 -14.62 -9.72 4.42
CA ASP A 273 -15.20 -10.69 3.48
C ASP A 273 -16.71 -10.89 3.74
N GLN A 274 -17.13 -10.90 5.02
CA GLN A 274 -18.55 -11.00 5.39
C GLN A 274 -19.33 -9.72 5.04
N PHE A 275 -18.73 -8.54 5.22
CA PHE A 275 -19.34 -7.27 4.82
C PHE A 275 -19.49 -7.15 3.30
N GLN A 276 -18.49 -7.58 2.51
CA GLN A 276 -18.55 -7.58 1.05
C GLN A 276 -19.56 -8.59 0.49
N ALA A 277 -19.64 -9.79 1.08
CA ALA A 277 -20.67 -10.77 0.73
C ALA A 277 -22.09 -10.24 0.98
N SER A 278 -22.29 -9.55 2.11
CA SER A 278 -23.58 -8.96 2.48
C SER A 278 -24.01 -7.81 1.55
N ARG A 279 -23.07 -6.98 1.08
CA ARG A 279 -23.33 -5.94 0.07
C ARG A 279 -23.65 -6.52 -1.31
N SER A 280 -22.98 -7.60 -1.71
CA SER A 280 -23.21 -8.28 -2.98
C SER A 280 -24.59 -8.93 -3.05
N LEU A 281 -25.05 -9.54 -1.94
CA LEU A 281 -26.40 -10.10 -1.82
C LEU A 281 -27.49 -9.02 -1.81
N SER A 282 -27.19 -7.83 -1.27
CA SER A 282 -28.14 -6.70 -1.24
C SER A 282 -28.28 -5.99 -2.60
N ARG A 283 -27.23 -5.99 -3.44
CA ARG A 283 -27.29 -5.47 -4.83
C ARG A 283 -27.92 -6.45 -5.83
N GLY A 284 -28.01 -7.74 -5.52
CA GLY A 284 -28.58 -8.77 -6.39
C GLY A 284 -30.10 -8.72 -6.58
N ASN A 285 -30.84 -7.88 -5.84
CA ASN A 285 -32.31 -7.83 -5.88
C ASN A 285 -32.91 -6.71 -6.76
N VAL A 286 -32.10 -5.97 -7.52
CA VAL A 286 -32.58 -4.93 -8.45
C VAL A 286 -32.01 -5.17 -9.85
N ARG A 287 -32.43 -6.27 -10.51
CA ARG A 287 -32.50 -6.47 -11.97
C ARG A 287 -32.77 -7.96 -12.27
N GLY A 288 -33.97 -8.42 -11.92
CA GLY A 288 -34.62 -9.47 -12.68
C GLY A 288 -35.35 -8.82 -13.85
N GLU A 289 -35.36 -9.47 -15.01
CA GLU A 289 -35.97 -9.04 -16.28
C GLU A 289 -35.07 -8.19 -17.20
N GLU A 290 -34.12 -8.85 -17.88
CA GLU A 290 -33.86 -8.73 -19.33
C GLU A 290 -32.63 -9.58 -19.71
N ARG A 291 -32.85 -10.88 -19.86
CA ARG A 291 -31.90 -11.79 -20.51
C ARG A 291 -32.68 -12.74 -21.42
N MET A 292 -32.89 -12.32 -22.65
CA MET A 292 -33.24 -13.20 -23.75
C MET A 292 -32.87 -12.56 -25.09
N LEU A 293 -32.24 -13.36 -25.96
CA LEU A 293 -31.77 -13.10 -27.34
C LEU A 293 -30.36 -12.46 -27.38
N ALA A 294 -29.34 -12.99 -28.05
CA ALA A 294 -29.31 -13.82 -29.26
C ALA A 294 -28.10 -14.77 -29.31
N ALA A 295 -28.27 -15.83 -30.09
CA ALA A 295 -27.29 -16.88 -30.44
C ALA A 295 -26.68 -16.58 -31.85
N PRO A 296 -25.76 -17.42 -32.39
CA PRO A 296 -24.52 -16.94 -33.03
C PRO A 296 -24.53 -17.02 -34.56
N LEU A 297 -23.65 -16.25 -35.21
CA LEU A 297 -23.23 -16.45 -36.61
C LEU A 297 -21.73 -16.14 -36.75
N GLY A 298 -20.98 -17.13 -37.25
CA GLY A 298 -19.58 -17.01 -37.74
C GLY A 298 -19.51 -16.21 -39.05
N ASP A 299 -18.35 -16.02 -39.70
CA ASP A 299 -17.09 -16.74 -39.65
C ASP A 299 -15.98 -15.84 -40.29
N GLU A 300 -14.75 -16.09 -39.88
CA GLU A 300 -13.44 -15.82 -40.52
C GLU A 300 -13.10 -14.43 -41.12
N ALA A 301 -12.16 -13.72 -40.46
CA ALA A 301 -10.80 -13.49 -40.97
C ALA A 301 -10.05 -12.46 -40.12
N LEU A 302 -9.23 -12.92 -39.17
CA LEU A 302 -7.93 -12.33 -38.79
C LEU A 302 -7.31 -13.20 -37.69
N LEU A 303 -6.42 -14.10 -38.12
CA LEU A 303 -5.56 -14.91 -37.27
C LEU A 303 -4.53 -14.03 -36.55
N GLY A 304 -4.48 -14.12 -35.23
CA GLY A 304 -3.33 -13.70 -34.42
C GLY A 304 -3.70 -13.27 -32.99
N ASP A 305 -3.41 -14.13 -32.01
CA ASP A 305 -3.44 -13.93 -30.55
C ASP A 305 -4.80 -13.96 -29.82
N GLU A 306 -5.45 -15.13 -29.84
CA GLU A 306 -6.34 -15.58 -28.75
C GLU A 306 -5.61 -16.59 -27.83
N ALA A 307 -4.73 -16.07 -26.99
CA ALA A 307 -4.16 -16.82 -25.86
C ALA A 307 -3.78 -15.85 -24.75
N LEU A 308 -4.76 -15.12 -24.17
CA LEU A 308 -4.50 -14.28 -22.99
C LEU A 308 -5.75 -13.87 -22.19
N LEU A 309 -6.92 -14.46 -22.43
CA LEU A 309 -8.13 -14.22 -21.62
C LEU A 309 -8.98 -15.51 -21.51
N GLY A 310 -9.06 -16.05 -20.30
CA GLY A 310 -9.77 -17.27 -19.89
C GLY A 310 -8.82 -18.18 -19.10
N ASP A 311 -9.05 -18.57 -17.85
CA ASP A 311 -10.29 -18.70 -17.09
C ASP A 311 -9.95 -18.85 -15.58
N ALA A 312 -10.65 -18.12 -14.71
CA ALA A 312 -10.94 -18.49 -13.31
C ALA A 312 -11.68 -17.32 -12.62
N SER A 313 -12.99 -17.30 -12.84
CA SER A 313 -13.91 -16.53 -12.00
C SER A 313 -13.85 -17.05 -10.55
N THR A 314 -13.30 -16.26 -9.64
CA THR A 314 -13.51 -16.41 -8.19
C THR A 314 -13.85 -15.02 -7.62
N PRO A 315 -14.96 -14.86 -6.89
CA PRO A 315 -15.34 -13.55 -6.35
C PRO A 315 -14.62 -13.26 -5.03
N GLY A 316 -14.00 -12.08 -4.90
CA GLY A 316 -13.71 -11.41 -3.62
C GLY A 316 -12.22 -11.23 -3.23
N GLY A 317 -11.81 -9.96 -3.11
CA GLY A 317 -10.63 -9.49 -2.36
C GLY A 317 -9.31 -9.41 -3.12
N THR A 318 -8.94 -8.24 -3.65
CA THR A 318 -7.66 -8.00 -4.36
C THR A 318 -6.93 -6.77 -3.84
N GLY A 319 -6.21 -6.91 -2.71
CA GLY A 319 -4.93 -6.21 -2.56
C GLY A 319 -3.83 -6.93 -3.34
N PRO A 320 -2.54 -6.59 -3.16
CA PRO A 320 -1.44 -7.33 -3.79
C PRO A 320 -1.37 -8.71 -3.16
N ARG A 321 -2.21 -9.63 -3.62
CA ARG A 321 -1.94 -11.03 -3.50
C ARG A 321 -0.65 -11.25 -4.27
N ALA A 322 0.42 -11.61 -3.57
CA ALA A 322 1.55 -12.23 -4.21
C ALA A 322 0.99 -13.45 -4.96
N GLY A 323 0.78 -13.29 -6.27
CA GLY A 323 0.22 -14.32 -7.11
C GLY A 323 1.18 -15.49 -7.10
N PHE A 324 0.85 -16.53 -6.35
CA PHE A 324 1.46 -17.84 -6.53
C PHE A 324 0.93 -18.38 -7.86
N SER A 325 1.54 -17.95 -8.97
CA SER A 325 1.25 -18.54 -10.28
C SER A 325 1.66 -20.00 -10.22
N THR A 326 0.68 -20.90 -10.35
CA THR A 326 0.89 -22.32 -10.57
C THR A 326 1.28 -22.62 -12.03
N ASP A 327 1.17 -21.63 -12.92
CA ASP A 327 1.69 -21.72 -14.28
C ASP A 327 3.17 -21.34 -14.31
N VAL A 328 4.01 -22.35 -14.08
CA VAL A 328 5.41 -22.35 -14.50
C VAL A 328 5.53 -23.42 -15.58
N ALA A 329 5.99 -23.00 -16.75
CA ALA A 329 6.23 -23.83 -17.92
C ALA A 329 7.01 -25.11 -17.56
N ALA A 330 6.59 -26.21 -18.21
CA ALA A 330 6.94 -27.60 -17.95
C ALA A 330 8.40 -28.02 -18.24
N ASP A 331 9.40 -27.14 -18.05
CA ASP A 331 10.81 -27.42 -18.37
C ASP A 331 11.77 -27.36 -17.15
N SER A 332 11.27 -27.59 -15.94
CA SER A 332 12.12 -27.80 -14.75
C SER A 332 11.91 -29.21 -14.17
N GLU A 333 12.86 -30.11 -14.42
CA GLU A 333 12.81 -31.55 -14.11
C GLU A 333 12.82 -31.91 -12.61
N ALA A 334 12.60 -30.94 -11.72
CA ALA A 334 12.40 -31.18 -10.29
C ALA A 334 11.57 -30.03 -9.69
N ALA A 335 10.25 -30.10 -9.79
CA ALA A 335 9.41 -29.26 -8.94
C ALA A 335 9.81 -29.52 -7.47
N PRO A 336 10.13 -28.49 -6.68
CA PRO A 336 10.54 -28.70 -5.30
C PRO A 336 9.40 -29.42 -4.56
N PRO A 337 9.68 -30.45 -3.74
CA PRO A 337 8.66 -31.36 -3.18
C PRO A 337 7.59 -30.67 -2.32
N LEU A 338 7.82 -29.40 -1.93
CA LEU A 338 6.85 -28.56 -1.25
C LEU A 338 5.69 -28.10 -2.16
N GLN A 339 5.95 -27.81 -3.45
CA GLN A 339 4.89 -27.41 -4.39
C GLN A 339 3.94 -28.59 -4.66
N GLU A 340 4.49 -29.79 -4.85
CA GLU A 340 3.70 -31.01 -4.98
C GLU A 340 2.90 -31.31 -3.72
N ALA A 341 3.44 -31.03 -2.53
CA ALA A 341 2.72 -31.17 -1.26
C ALA A 341 1.51 -30.22 -1.17
N PHE A 342 1.66 -28.98 -1.63
CA PHE A 342 0.53 -28.04 -1.72
C PHE A 342 -0.51 -28.49 -2.75
N ALA A 343 -0.09 -29.05 -3.88
CA ALA A 343 -1.01 -29.64 -4.86
C ALA A 343 -1.77 -30.84 -4.27
N ALA A 344 -1.09 -31.73 -3.54
CA ALA A 344 -1.71 -32.85 -2.83
C ALA A 344 -2.69 -32.38 -1.74
N LEU A 345 -2.34 -31.31 -1.01
CA LEU A 345 -3.22 -30.70 -0.02
C LEU A 345 -4.45 -30.05 -0.68
N ALA A 346 -4.29 -29.37 -1.81
CA ALA A 346 -5.40 -28.80 -2.58
C ALA A 346 -6.38 -29.88 -3.07
N ALA A 347 -5.86 -31.02 -3.53
CA ALA A 347 -6.69 -32.13 -4.00
C ALA A 347 -7.43 -32.85 -2.86
N SER A 348 -6.79 -33.04 -1.71
CA SER A 348 -7.34 -33.83 -0.60
C SER A 348 -8.14 -33.01 0.40
N ARG A 349 -7.73 -31.76 0.69
CA ARG A 349 -8.30 -30.89 1.71
C ARG A 349 -8.32 -29.42 1.24
N PRO A 350 -9.25 -29.05 0.33
CA PRO A 350 -9.30 -27.72 -0.26
C PRO A 350 -9.40 -26.57 0.75
N SER A 351 -10.13 -26.77 1.86
CA SER A 351 -10.29 -25.74 2.90
C SER A 351 -8.96 -25.43 3.62
N VAL A 352 -8.23 -26.48 4.01
CA VAL A 352 -6.93 -26.34 4.69
C VAL A 352 -5.89 -25.76 3.73
N PHE A 353 -5.93 -26.15 2.46
CA PHE A 353 -5.12 -25.51 1.43
C PHE A 353 -5.39 -24.00 1.34
N GLY A 354 -6.66 -23.59 1.28
CA GLY A 354 -7.06 -22.18 1.27
C GLY A 354 -6.52 -21.40 2.48
N GLU A 355 -6.64 -21.97 3.67
CA GLU A 355 -6.07 -21.38 4.90
C GLU A 355 -4.55 -21.20 4.80
N ARG A 356 -3.81 -22.22 4.33
CA ARG A 356 -2.35 -22.14 4.17
C ARG A 356 -1.92 -21.14 3.12
N MET A 357 -2.67 -21.00 2.02
CA MET A 357 -2.40 -19.97 1.02
C MET A 357 -2.65 -18.57 1.59
N GLY A 358 -3.69 -18.38 2.40
CA GLY A 358 -3.92 -17.13 3.14
C GLY A 358 -2.78 -16.80 4.11
N GLU A 359 -2.27 -17.80 4.84
CA GLU A 359 -1.13 -17.64 5.75
C GLU A 359 0.18 -17.33 5.03
N LEU A 360 0.43 -17.94 3.86
CA LEU A 360 1.59 -17.61 3.03
C LEU A 360 1.50 -16.18 2.47
N ALA A 361 0.30 -15.74 2.05
CA ALA A 361 0.08 -14.36 1.61
C ALA A 361 0.33 -13.36 2.75
N TYR A 362 -0.18 -13.65 3.95
CA TYR A 362 0.11 -12.86 5.16
C TYR A 362 1.63 -12.76 5.42
N LEU A 363 2.34 -13.89 5.42
CA LEU A 363 3.79 -13.92 5.64
C LEU A 363 4.56 -13.15 4.56
N ALA A 364 4.13 -13.22 3.31
CA ALA A 364 4.71 -12.41 2.23
C ALA A 364 4.51 -10.91 2.51
N ASN A 365 3.32 -10.49 2.92
CA ASN A 365 3.03 -9.09 3.26
C ASN A 365 3.82 -8.61 4.50
N VAL A 366 3.98 -9.47 5.52
CA VAL A 366 4.88 -9.22 6.65
C VAL A 366 6.32 -8.99 6.18
N LEU A 367 6.82 -9.77 5.23
CA LEU A 367 8.17 -9.60 4.70
C LEU A 367 8.33 -8.35 3.83
N VAL A 368 7.29 -7.96 3.07
CA VAL A 368 7.29 -6.71 2.31
C VAL A 368 7.30 -5.50 3.25
N ALA A 369 6.46 -5.50 4.28
CA ALA A 369 6.28 -4.36 5.18
C ALA A 369 7.36 -4.24 6.27
N GLY A 370 7.82 -5.37 6.81
CA GLY A 370 8.69 -5.40 7.99
C GLY A 370 10.17 -5.63 7.72
N ALA A 371 10.58 -5.97 6.49
CA ALA A 371 11.95 -6.40 6.23
C ALA A 371 12.72 -5.45 5.30
N HIS A 372 13.87 -4.92 5.77
CA HIS A 372 14.89 -4.34 4.88
C HIS A 372 15.85 -5.41 4.36
N ALA A 373 16.13 -5.41 3.06
CA ALA A 373 17.32 -6.05 2.52
C ALA A 373 18.43 -4.99 2.49
N GLU A 374 19.70 -5.42 2.52
CA GLU A 374 20.84 -4.53 2.24
C GLU A 374 20.73 -3.85 0.86
N ALA A 375 19.82 -4.32 -0.01
CA ALA A 375 19.52 -3.78 -1.33
C ALA A 375 18.14 -3.07 -1.47
N GLY A 376 17.40 -2.82 -0.38
CA GLY A 376 16.10 -2.12 -0.40
C GLY A 376 14.89 -2.93 0.09
N ARG A 377 13.67 -2.44 -0.15
CA ARG A 377 12.41 -3.17 0.11
C ARG A 377 12.36 -4.40 -0.81
N SER A 378 11.97 -5.57 -0.28
CA SER A 378 11.82 -6.76 -1.12
C SER A 378 10.64 -6.62 -2.06
N SER A 379 10.80 -7.06 -3.31
CA SER A 379 9.67 -7.17 -4.21
C SER A 379 8.64 -8.17 -3.65
N PRO A 380 7.35 -8.02 -3.94
CA PRO A 380 6.32 -8.97 -3.49
C PRO A 380 6.63 -10.43 -3.87
N THR A 381 7.23 -10.63 -5.05
CA THR A 381 7.65 -11.96 -5.54
C THR A 381 8.79 -12.55 -4.71
N GLU A 382 9.81 -11.74 -4.38
CA GLU A 382 10.90 -12.17 -3.50
C GLU A 382 10.38 -12.51 -2.10
N ALA A 383 9.49 -11.67 -1.55
CA ALA A 383 8.89 -11.88 -0.25
C ALA A 383 8.07 -13.18 -0.20
N ALA A 384 7.28 -13.47 -1.23
CA ALA A 384 6.52 -14.71 -1.33
C ALA A 384 7.41 -15.95 -1.46
N SER A 385 8.45 -15.87 -2.30
CA SER A 385 9.47 -16.93 -2.42
C SER A 385 10.14 -17.19 -1.06
N ALA A 386 10.52 -16.12 -0.35
CA ALA A 386 11.17 -16.22 0.94
C ALA A 386 10.25 -16.78 2.04
N ALA A 387 8.99 -16.36 2.06
CA ALA A 387 7.98 -16.91 2.96
C ALA A 387 7.81 -18.42 2.73
N LEU A 388 7.61 -18.83 1.48
CA LEU A 388 7.44 -20.24 1.11
C LEU A 388 8.66 -21.09 1.48
N ALA A 389 9.87 -20.60 1.17
CA ALA A 389 11.11 -21.30 1.49
C ALA A 389 11.35 -21.41 3.00
N THR A 390 11.01 -20.37 3.76
CA THR A 390 11.15 -20.36 5.22
C THR A 390 10.15 -21.32 5.87
N VAL A 391 8.90 -21.37 5.39
CA VAL A 391 7.91 -22.37 5.81
C VAL A 391 8.37 -23.79 5.47
N GLY A 392 8.92 -24.00 4.27
CA GLY A 392 9.50 -25.27 3.86
C GLY A 392 10.60 -25.76 4.81
N LEU A 393 11.49 -24.86 5.25
CA LEU A 393 12.47 -25.18 6.28
C LEU A 393 11.81 -25.58 7.61
N GLY A 394 10.74 -24.89 8.00
CA GLY A 394 9.95 -25.23 9.19
C GLY A 394 9.36 -26.63 9.13
N VAL A 395 8.86 -27.04 7.97
CA VAL A 395 8.34 -28.40 7.73
C VAL A 395 9.46 -29.44 7.90
N LEU A 396 10.64 -29.20 7.32
CA LEU A 396 11.78 -30.11 7.50
C LEU A 396 12.19 -30.24 8.96
N LEU A 397 12.18 -29.13 9.71
CA LEU A 397 12.54 -29.11 11.13
C LEU A 397 11.52 -29.83 12.01
N GLU A 398 10.26 -29.91 11.59
CA GLU A 398 9.24 -30.69 12.30
C GLU A 398 9.34 -32.19 11.99
N LEU A 399 9.69 -32.55 10.75
CA LEU A 399 9.95 -33.94 10.39
C LEU A 399 11.26 -34.46 11.00
N GLY A 400 12.21 -33.58 11.30
CA GLY A 400 13.55 -33.97 11.79
C GLY A 400 14.39 -34.70 10.75
N VAL A 401 14.05 -34.56 9.46
CA VAL A 401 14.68 -35.28 8.35
C VAL A 401 15.40 -34.31 7.43
N SER A 402 16.66 -34.64 7.11
CA SER A 402 17.42 -33.97 6.06
C SER A 402 16.99 -34.46 4.68
N THR A 403 16.72 -33.55 3.75
CA THR A 403 16.45 -33.89 2.33
C THR A 403 17.60 -34.63 1.66
N ALA A 404 18.82 -34.54 2.21
CA ALA A 404 19.98 -35.30 1.73
C ALA A 404 20.04 -36.75 2.24
N SER A 405 19.29 -37.09 3.31
CA SER A 405 19.33 -38.42 3.95
C SER A 405 18.21 -39.34 3.51
N ARG A 406 17.06 -38.78 3.11
CA ARG A 406 15.90 -39.52 2.61
C ARG A 406 15.05 -38.62 1.72
N ALA A 407 14.58 -39.15 0.60
CA ALA A 407 13.56 -38.48 -0.21
C ALA A 407 12.25 -38.43 0.59
N LEU A 408 11.81 -37.21 0.92
CA LEU A 408 10.53 -36.96 1.54
C LEU A 408 9.43 -37.02 0.48
N THR A 409 8.34 -37.70 0.79
CA THR A 409 7.19 -37.76 -0.11
C THR A 409 6.33 -36.51 0.00
N PRO A 410 5.64 -36.07 -1.08
CA PRO A 410 4.70 -34.97 -1.03
C PRO A 410 3.62 -35.16 0.06
N ASP A 411 3.18 -36.39 0.29
CA ASP A 411 2.18 -36.72 1.31
C ASP A 411 2.68 -36.49 2.74
N GLU A 412 3.95 -36.79 3.03
CA GLU A 412 4.56 -36.52 4.34
C GLU A 412 4.64 -35.01 4.61
N LEU A 413 5.00 -34.22 3.60
CA LEU A 413 5.02 -32.77 3.70
C LEU A 413 3.60 -32.18 3.84
N ALA A 414 2.65 -32.70 3.06
CA ALA A 414 1.25 -32.29 3.11
C ALA A 414 0.63 -32.58 4.48
N HIS A 415 1.01 -33.68 5.14
CA HIS A 415 0.56 -34.01 6.49
C HIS A 415 1.02 -32.98 7.54
N VAL A 416 2.26 -32.47 7.42
CA VAL A 416 2.76 -31.41 8.31
C VAL A 416 2.03 -30.10 8.05
N LEU A 417 1.85 -29.73 6.77
CA LEU A 417 1.11 -28.54 6.38
C LEU A 417 -0.35 -28.60 6.81
N GLU A 418 -0.97 -29.78 6.82
CA GLU A 418 -2.31 -29.96 7.36
C GLU A 418 -2.35 -29.65 8.86
N LYS A 419 -1.38 -30.19 9.61
CA LYS A 419 -1.37 -30.15 11.06
C LYS A 419 -0.96 -28.80 11.65
N PHE A 420 -0.07 -28.07 10.99
CA PHE A 420 0.51 -26.83 11.51
C PHE A 420 0.29 -25.67 10.55
N SER A 421 -0.02 -24.50 11.10
CA SER A 421 -0.13 -23.27 10.32
C SER A 421 1.23 -22.79 9.82
N ALA A 422 1.23 -22.15 8.66
CA ALA A 422 2.41 -21.66 7.99
C ALA A 422 3.14 -20.61 8.84
N ASP A 423 2.42 -19.77 9.61
CA ASP A 423 3.03 -18.80 10.53
C ASP A 423 3.85 -19.48 11.65
N LEU A 424 3.38 -20.60 12.20
CA LEU A 424 4.11 -21.35 13.21
C LEU A 424 5.33 -22.07 12.62
N LEU A 425 5.19 -22.66 11.44
CA LEU A 425 6.30 -23.28 10.70
C LEU A 425 7.37 -22.24 10.35
N PHE A 426 6.95 -21.05 9.92
CA PHE A 426 7.82 -19.91 9.65
C PHE A 426 8.59 -19.49 10.91
N ARG A 427 7.91 -19.31 12.05
CA ARG A 427 8.53 -18.94 13.33
C ARG A 427 9.54 -20.00 13.81
N ARG A 428 9.23 -21.29 13.62
CA ARG A 428 10.17 -22.38 13.93
C ARG A 428 11.45 -22.26 13.12
N ALA A 429 11.32 -22.06 11.82
CA ALA A 429 12.46 -21.91 10.91
C ALA A 429 13.28 -20.66 11.23
N ALA A 430 12.61 -19.52 11.42
CA ALA A 430 13.26 -18.26 11.73
C ALA A 430 14.03 -18.32 13.05
N GLY A 431 13.41 -18.80 14.13
CA GLY A 431 14.09 -18.97 15.41
C GLY A 431 15.27 -19.92 15.34
N ALA A 432 15.15 -21.01 14.55
CA ALA A 432 16.25 -21.95 14.33
C ALA A 432 17.42 -21.33 13.53
N LEU A 433 17.12 -20.49 12.52
CA LEU A 433 18.15 -19.75 11.78
C LEU A 433 18.90 -18.78 12.68
N VAL A 434 18.22 -18.07 13.59
CA VAL A 434 18.86 -17.19 14.58
C VAL A 434 19.73 -18.00 15.54
N ALA A 435 19.23 -19.12 16.05
CA ALA A 435 20.01 -20.03 16.91
C ALA A 435 21.28 -20.55 16.19
N ALA A 436 21.20 -20.72 14.87
CA ALA A 436 22.33 -21.11 14.02
C ALA A 436 23.25 -19.94 13.60
N GLY A 437 23.12 -18.78 14.24
CA GLY A 437 24.01 -17.62 14.04
C GLY A 437 23.63 -16.69 12.89
N VAL A 438 22.44 -16.85 12.28
CA VAL A 438 21.93 -15.83 11.36
C VAL A 438 21.53 -14.60 12.17
N SER A 439 22.10 -13.44 11.83
CA SER A 439 21.80 -12.20 12.53
C SER A 439 20.29 -11.90 12.44
N PRO A 440 19.62 -11.60 13.57
CA PRO A 440 18.21 -11.21 13.57
C PRO A 440 17.98 -9.93 12.75
N ALA A 441 18.99 -9.07 12.64
CA ALA A 441 18.96 -7.86 11.80
C ALA A 441 18.99 -8.16 10.29
N ARG A 442 19.38 -9.37 9.87
CA ARG A 442 19.55 -9.75 8.45
C ARG A 442 18.43 -10.63 7.90
N ARG A 443 17.26 -10.63 8.53
CA ARG A 443 16.11 -11.50 8.22
C ARG A 443 16.47 -12.97 8.45
N PRO A 444 15.99 -13.60 9.52
CA PRO A 444 16.16 -15.04 9.69
C PRO A 444 15.21 -15.81 8.77
N THR A 445 15.36 -15.62 7.46
CA THR A 445 14.52 -16.21 6.41
C THR A 445 15.40 -16.89 5.38
N VAL A 446 14.83 -17.88 4.70
CA VAL A 446 15.42 -18.48 3.50
C VAL A 446 14.96 -17.68 2.30
N SER A 447 15.86 -17.22 1.44
CA SER A 447 15.52 -16.34 0.31
C SER A 447 14.71 -17.02 -0.80
N SER A 448 14.95 -18.31 -1.03
CA SER A 448 14.28 -19.11 -2.06
C SER A 448 14.36 -20.60 -1.75
N LEU A 449 13.54 -21.40 -2.45
CA LEU A 449 13.54 -22.86 -2.28
C LEU A 449 14.91 -23.48 -2.64
N ASP A 450 15.67 -22.89 -3.56
CA ASP A 450 17.02 -23.35 -3.90
C ASP A 450 18.03 -23.18 -2.75
N ALA A 451 17.80 -22.19 -1.87
CA ALA A 451 18.64 -21.92 -0.71
C ALA A 451 18.32 -22.85 0.49
N LEU A 452 17.22 -23.59 0.42
CA LEU A 452 16.69 -24.41 1.52
C LEU A 452 17.66 -25.53 1.97
N PRO A 453 18.37 -26.26 1.09
CA PRO A 453 19.37 -27.26 1.52
C PRO A 453 20.58 -26.65 2.24
N ALA A 454 20.96 -25.42 1.90
CA ALA A 454 22.04 -24.72 2.58
C ALA A 454 21.60 -24.23 3.97
N ALA A 455 20.38 -23.69 4.06
CA ALA A 455 19.78 -23.27 5.32
C ALA A 455 19.61 -24.44 6.31
N TRP A 456 19.12 -25.58 5.84
CA TRP A 456 19.00 -26.80 6.65
C TRP A 456 20.34 -27.24 7.23
N ARG A 457 21.40 -27.34 6.40
CA ARG A 457 22.74 -27.75 6.85
C ARG A 457 23.30 -26.82 7.93
N ARG A 458 23.02 -25.52 7.82
CA ARG A 458 23.43 -24.54 8.84
C ARG A 458 22.75 -24.79 10.17
N VAL A 459 21.43 -24.98 10.17
CA VAL A 459 20.66 -25.26 11.40
C VAL A 459 21.08 -26.60 12.01
N ALA A 460 21.22 -27.65 11.21
CA ALA A 460 21.61 -28.98 11.66
C ALA A 460 23.04 -29.04 12.24
N ALA A 461 23.93 -28.11 11.88
CA ALA A 461 25.28 -28.02 12.45
C ALA A 461 25.32 -27.29 13.81
N SER A 462 24.23 -26.61 14.19
CA SER A 462 24.16 -25.76 15.39
C SER A 462 23.48 -26.41 16.60
N GLY A 463 22.72 -27.49 16.37
CA GLY A 463 22.10 -28.33 17.41
C GLY A 463 22.84 -29.66 17.53
#